data_AF-A0A9P4V0W5-F1
#
_entry.id   AF-A0A9P4V0W5-F1
#
_cell.length_a   1.000
_cell.length_b   1.000
_cell.length_c   1.000
_cell.angle_alpha   90.00
_cell.angle_beta   90.00
_cell.angle_gamma   90.00
#
_symmetry.space_group_name_H-M   'P 1'
#
loop_
_entity.id
_entity.type
_entity.pdbx_description
1 polymer ?
#
loop_
_entity_poly.entity_id
_entity_poly.type
_entity_poly.pdbx_seq_one_letter_code
_entity_poly.pdbx_strand_id
1 'polypeptide(L)'
;MGAGKTIMASHIIELTQAHCVKLNAICVYYYCSYRQTENQTDAFLQWLVSQLCAHLASIPQELIQCHARNHQPSRAVLNIALSDLLFHIVRVYVIVDAVDECNTKNDLLSLFNIFARRPGFLKLQLAATSRDHSDISRVLGPISVPISMSNPLVSADITNTLEIRKALTQLPKTIDETYERILGDMSEDDKGHVRTALV
;
A
#
# COMPACT_ATOMS: atom_id res chain seq x y z
N MET A 1 -17.97 11.27 4.39
CA MET A 1 -17.57 10.06 5.14
C MET A 1 -16.30 9.51 4.52
N GLY A 2 -15.11 9.75 5.09
CA GLY A 2 -13.85 9.36 4.44
C GLY A 2 -12.58 9.71 5.21
N ALA A 3 -12.62 10.72 6.08
CA ALA A 3 -11.42 11.22 6.79
C ALA A 3 -10.66 10.16 7.62
N GLY A 4 -11.37 9.25 8.29
CA GLY A 4 -10.72 8.28 9.19
C GLY A 4 -9.83 7.23 8.51
N LYS A 5 -10.07 6.88 7.25
CA LYS A 5 -9.27 5.87 6.51
C LYS A 5 -7.99 6.48 5.92
N THR A 6 -8.10 7.68 5.34
CA THR A 6 -6.96 8.39 4.76
C THR A 6 -5.97 8.86 5.83
N ILE A 7 -6.44 9.24 7.02
CA ILE A 7 -5.56 9.58 8.16
C ILE A 7 -4.82 8.33 8.66
N MET A 8 -5.51 7.18 8.73
CA MET A 8 -4.88 5.91 9.07
C MET A 8 -3.81 5.53 8.04
N ALA A 9 -4.11 5.67 6.75
CA ALA A 9 -3.14 5.48 5.69
C ALA A 9 -1.91 6.41 5.86
N SER A 10 -2.11 7.71 6.09
CA SER A 10 -1.03 8.68 6.30
C SER A 10 -0.13 8.29 7.48
N HIS A 11 -0.72 7.87 8.59
CA HIS A 11 0.04 7.49 9.78
C HIS A 11 0.78 6.16 9.60
N ILE A 12 0.15 5.18 8.93
CA ILE A 12 0.84 3.93 8.56
C ILE A 12 2.04 4.26 7.66
N ILE A 13 1.90 5.19 6.71
CA ILE A 13 2.99 5.62 5.83
C ILE A 13 4.12 6.24 6.66
N GLU A 14 3.84 7.24 7.50
CA GLU A 14 4.85 7.91 8.33
C GLU A 14 5.66 6.92 9.19
N LEU A 15 4.96 6.02 9.88
CA LEU A 15 5.60 5.06 10.77
C LEU A 15 6.34 3.97 10.01
N THR A 16 5.82 3.55 8.85
CA THR A 16 6.48 2.57 8.00
C THR A 16 7.72 3.17 7.32
N GLN A 17 7.69 4.45 6.93
CA GLN A 17 8.85 5.14 6.35
C GLN A 17 10.00 5.28 7.35
N ALA A 18 9.72 5.73 8.58
CA ALA A 18 10.74 5.82 9.63
C ALA A 18 11.37 4.45 9.96
N HIS A 19 10.60 3.37 9.84
CA HIS A 19 11.06 2.00 10.03
C HIS A 19 11.86 1.48 8.83
N CYS A 20 11.44 1.82 7.61
CA CYS A 20 12.09 1.40 6.36
C CYS A 20 13.52 1.92 6.24
N VAL A 21 13.78 3.15 6.69
CA VAL A 21 15.14 3.71 6.75
C VAL A 21 16.06 2.83 7.62
N LYS A 22 15.56 2.31 8.75
CA LYS A 22 16.36 1.47 9.67
C LYS A 22 16.59 0.06 9.13
N LEU A 23 15.65 -0.47 8.36
CA LEU A 23 15.70 -1.84 7.85
C LEU A 23 16.22 -1.96 6.41
N ASN A 24 16.60 -0.85 5.78
CA ASN A 24 16.90 -0.78 4.35
C ASN A 24 15.77 -1.44 3.50
N ALA A 25 14.53 -1.12 3.87
CA ALA A 25 13.33 -1.58 3.20
C ALA A 25 12.71 -0.45 2.38
N ILE A 26 11.84 -0.79 1.44
CA ILE A 26 11.08 0.19 0.65
C ILE A 26 9.64 0.22 1.16
N CYS A 27 9.06 1.42 1.33
CA CYS A 27 7.65 1.59 1.65
C CYS A 27 6.97 2.39 0.54
N VAL A 28 5.89 1.84 -0.03
CA VAL A 28 5.11 2.49 -1.08
C VAL A 28 3.62 2.47 -0.75
N TYR A 29 2.90 3.47 -1.24
CA TYR A 29 1.48 3.69 -0.96
C TYR A 29 0.64 3.84 -2.24
N TYR A 30 -0.45 3.07 -2.32
CA TYR A 30 -1.41 3.12 -3.41
C TYR A 30 -2.84 3.36 -2.90
N TYR A 31 -3.61 4.18 -3.60
CA TYR A 31 -5.01 4.46 -3.27
C TYR A 31 -5.93 3.97 -4.40
N CYS A 32 -6.89 3.10 -4.05
CA CYS A 32 -7.95 2.66 -4.97
C CYS A 32 -9.09 3.68 -4.98
N SER A 33 -9.67 3.93 -6.16
CA SER A 33 -10.79 4.88 -6.30
C SER A 33 -11.83 4.41 -7.29
N TYR A 34 -13.11 4.51 -6.91
CA TYR A 34 -14.23 4.18 -7.79
C TYR A 34 -14.36 5.14 -9.00
N ARG A 35 -13.66 6.28 -8.96
CA ARG A 35 -13.67 7.28 -10.02
C ARG A 35 -12.80 6.90 -11.22
N GLN A 36 -11.93 5.91 -11.06
CA GLN A 36 -11.09 5.44 -12.16
C GLN A 36 -11.87 4.50 -13.08
N THR A 37 -11.72 4.71 -14.39
CA THR A 37 -12.36 3.91 -15.44
C THR A 37 -11.43 2.84 -16.02
N GLU A 38 -10.12 3.00 -15.83
CA GLU A 38 -9.09 2.07 -16.27
C GLU A 38 -8.98 0.84 -15.36
N ASN A 39 -8.35 -0.23 -15.84
CA ASN A 39 -8.13 -1.43 -15.04
C ASN A 39 -7.16 -1.12 -13.87
N GLN A 40 -7.73 -0.92 -12.68
CA GLN A 40 -6.95 -0.56 -11.47
C GLN A 40 -5.97 -1.65 -11.02
N THR A 41 -6.22 -2.92 -11.34
CA THR A 41 -5.29 -4.00 -10.98
C THR A 41 -4.02 -3.93 -11.82
N ASP A 42 -4.18 -3.68 -13.12
CA ASP A 42 -3.04 -3.55 -14.03
C ASP A 42 -2.30 -2.22 -13.77
N ALA A 43 -3.04 -1.14 -13.51
CA ALA A 43 -2.48 0.15 -13.10
C ALA A 43 -1.66 0.03 -11.79
N PHE A 44 -2.19 -0.67 -10.77
CA PHE A 44 -1.49 -0.95 -9.52
C PHE A 44 -0.19 -1.71 -9.76
N LEU A 45 -0.20 -2.76 -10.60
CA LEU A 45 0.99 -3.56 -10.86
C LEU A 45 2.06 -2.76 -11.63
N GLN A 46 1.66 -1.99 -12.65
CA GLN A 46 2.56 -1.10 -13.38
C GLN A 46 3.17 -0.04 -12.46
N TRP A 47 2.32 0.57 -11.62
CA TRP A 47 2.75 1.54 -10.62
C TRP A 47 3.75 0.92 -9.64
N LEU A 48 3.48 -0.26 -9.08
CA LEU A 48 4.36 -0.91 -8.12
C LEU A 48 5.74 -1.18 -8.72
N VAL A 49 5.78 -1.71 -9.94
CA VAL A 49 7.03 -1.94 -10.68
C VAL A 49 7.77 -0.62 -10.91
N SER A 50 7.08 0.46 -11.32
CA SER A 50 7.73 1.75 -11.55
C SER A 50 8.32 2.33 -10.27
N GLN A 51 7.61 2.22 -9.14
CA GLN A 51 8.11 2.66 -7.84
C GLN A 51 9.40 1.91 -7.48
N LEU A 52 9.43 0.58 -7.64
CA LEU A 52 10.61 -0.21 -7.30
C LEU A 52 11.79 0.07 -8.24
N CYS A 53 11.54 0.25 -9.55
CA CYS A 53 12.58 0.68 -10.48
C CYS A 53 13.22 2.00 -10.06
N ALA A 54 12.40 2.98 -9.65
CA ALA A 54 12.88 4.29 -9.22
C ALA A 54 13.70 4.19 -7.92
N HIS A 55 13.24 3.43 -6.92
CA HIS A 55 13.96 3.25 -5.66
C HIS A 55 15.28 2.50 -5.82
N LEU A 56 15.34 1.53 -6.74
CA LEU A 56 16.53 0.73 -7.00
C LEU A 56 17.48 1.36 -8.01
N ALA A 57 17.06 2.43 -8.70
CA ALA A 57 17.75 2.96 -9.89
C ALA A 57 18.09 1.85 -10.91
N SER A 58 17.19 0.88 -11.08
CA SER A 58 17.38 -0.30 -11.93
C SER A 58 16.11 -0.61 -12.71
N ILE A 59 16.27 -1.04 -13.97
CA ILE A 59 15.15 -1.39 -14.85
C ILE A 59 15.37 -2.83 -15.35
N PRO A 60 14.44 -3.77 -15.07
CA PRO A 60 14.56 -5.15 -15.52
C PRO A 60 14.62 -5.26 -17.05
N GLN A 61 15.38 -6.23 -17.54
CA GLN A 61 15.66 -6.39 -18.96
C GLN A 61 14.39 -6.59 -19.79
N GLU A 62 13.38 -7.27 -19.25
CA GLU A 62 12.10 -7.51 -19.91
C GLU A 62 11.37 -6.20 -20.22
N LEU A 63 11.44 -5.21 -19.32
CA LEU A 63 10.83 -3.89 -19.56
C LEU A 63 11.58 -3.11 -20.63
N ILE A 64 12.92 -3.19 -20.65
CA ILE A 64 13.74 -2.57 -21.69
C ILE A 64 13.38 -3.16 -23.06
N GLN A 65 13.22 -4.48 -23.15
CA GLN A 65 12.84 -5.16 -24.39
C GLN A 65 11.42 -4.78 -24.85
N CYS A 66 10.47 -4.64 -23.93
CA CYS A 66 9.12 -4.15 -24.25
C CYS A 66 9.16 -2.73 -24.81
N HIS A 67 9.92 -1.84 -24.17
CA HIS A 67 10.06 -0.46 -24.62
C HIS A 67 10.72 -0.37 -26.01
N ALA A 68 11.80 -1.13 -26.25
CA ALA A 68 12.48 -1.17 -27.55
C ALA A 68 11.59 -1.62 -28.70
N ARG A 69 10.52 -2.37 -28.41
CA ARG A 69 9.53 -2.83 -29.39
C ARG A 69 8.28 -1.94 -29.46
N ASN A 70 8.25 -0.80 -28.77
CA ASN A 70 7.09 0.08 -28.63
C ASN A 70 5.82 -0.65 -28.12
N HIS A 71 6.01 -1.70 -27.31
CA HIS A 71 4.91 -2.47 -26.74
C HIS A 71 4.74 -2.12 -25.26
N GLN A 72 3.48 -2.02 -24.82
CA GLN A 72 3.18 -1.98 -23.39
C GLN A 72 3.48 -3.34 -22.75
N PRO A 73 4.08 -3.37 -21.55
CA PRO A 73 4.37 -4.62 -20.86
C PRO A 73 3.07 -5.32 -20.46
N SER A 74 2.96 -6.61 -20.79
CA SER A 74 1.83 -7.42 -20.36
C SER A 74 1.92 -7.71 -18.85
N ARG A 75 0.81 -8.13 -18.25
CA ARG A 75 0.78 -8.55 -16.84
C ARG A 75 1.80 -9.66 -16.53
N ALA A 76 2.07 -10.57 -17.47
CA ALA A 76 3.09 -11.60 -17.32
C ALA A 76 4.49 -10.98 -17.24
N VAL A 77 4.81 -10.04 -18.13
CA VAL A 77 6.09 -9.32 -18.13
C VAL A 77 6.27 -8.53 -16.83
N LEU A 78 5.23 -7.82 -16.38
CA LEU A 78 5.28 -7.06 -15.13
C LEU A 78 5.52 -7.95 -13.91
N ASN A 79 4.93 -9.15 -13.85
CA ASN A 79 5.18 -10.09 -12.77
C ASN A 79 6.62 -10.63 -12.77
N ILE A 80 7.19 -10.88 -13.95
CA ILE A 80 8.60 -11.29 -14.09
C ILE A 80 9.50 -10.14 -13.60
N ALA A 81 9.29 -8.93 -14.11
CA ALA A 81 10.04 -7.74 -13.72
C ALA A 81 9.95 -7.46 -12.21
N LEU A 82 8.74 -7.59 -11.63
CA LEU A 82 8.54 -7.44 -10.19
C LEU A 82 9.32 -8.50 -9.39
N SER A 83 9.28 -9.75 -9.82
CA SER A 83 10.02 -10.83 -9.15
C SER A 83 11.54 -10.60 -9.20
N ASP A 84 12.05 -10.08 -10.31
CA ASP A 84 13.47 -9.73 -10.48
C ASP A 84 13.88 -8.57 -9.57
N LEU A 85 13.11 -7.48 -9.55
CA LEU A 85 13.35 -6.35 -8.64
C LEU A 85 13.37 -6.79 -7.17
N LEU A 86 12.44 -7.67 -6.78
CA LEU A 86 12.37 -8.21 -5.43
C LEU A 86 13.57 -9.10 -5.09
N PHE A 87 14.25 -9.72 -6.07
CA PHE A 87 15.45 -10.49 -5.79
C PHE A 87 16.55 -9.61 -5.16
N HIS A 88 16.64 -8.34 -5.56
CA HIS A 88 17.66 -7.39 -5.11
C HIS A 88 17.31 -6.61 -3.84
N ILE A 89 16.07 -6.70 -3.35
CA ILE A 89 15.60 -5.94 -2.17
C ILE A 89 15.52 -6.86 -0.94
N VAL A 90 15.73 -6.33 0.26
CA VAL A 90 15.54 -7.08 1.51
C VAL A 90 14.04 -7.28 1.78
N ARG A 91 13.28 -6.18 1.74
CA ARG A 91 11.85 -6.16 1.99
C ARG A 91 11.17 -4.94 1.37
N VAL A 92 9.92 -5.12 0.92
CA VAL A 92 9.05 -4.07 0.41
C VAL A 92 7.73 -4.10 1.17
N TYR A 93 7.33 -2.96 1.71
CA TYR A 93 6.02 -2.74 2.31
C TYR A 93 5.13 -2.00 1.33
N VAL A 94 3.96 -2.56 1.05
CA VAL A 94 2.97 -1.97 0.14
C VAL A 94 1.69 -1.72 0.92
N ILE A 95 1.31 -0.45 1.04
CA ILE A 95 0.07 -0.04 1.68
C ILE A 95 -0.94 0.26 0.57
N VAL A 96 -2.08 -0.42 0.58
CA VAL A 96 -3.16 -0.25 -0.40
C VAL A 96 -4.42 0.24 0.31
N ASP A 97 -4.78 1.48 0.11
CA ASP A 97 -5.94 2.10 0.75
C ASP A 97 -7.21 1.97 -0.10
N ALA A 98 -8.36 1.89 0.57
CA ALA A 98 -9.69 1.85 -0.01
C ALA A 98 -9.90 0.72 -1.05
N VAL A 99 -9.41 -0.50 -0.79
CA VAL A 99 -9.52 -1.66 -1.71
C VAL A 99 -10.97 -1.95 -2.12
N ASP A 100 -11.97 -1.62 -1.29
CA ASP A 100 -13.39 -1.73 -1.64
C ASP A 100 -13.82 -0.82 -2.80
N GLU A 101 -13.06 0.24 -3.10
CA GLU A 101 -13.31 1.19 -4.20
C GLU A 101 -12.60 0.80 -5.51
N CYS A 102 -11.85 -0.31 -5.54
CA CYS A 102 -11.20 -0.81 -6.75
C CYS A 102 -12.24 -1.33 -7.77
N ASN A 103 -12.24 -0.80 -8.99
CA ASN A 103 -13.18 -1.22 -10.05
C ASN A 103 -12.91 -2.65 -10.59
N THR A 104 -11.71 -3.19 -10.36
CA THR A 104 -11.29 -4.56 -10.70
C THR A 104 -10.92 -5.35 -9.44
N LYS A 105 -11.64 -5.08 -8.33
CA LYS A 105 -11.37 -5.62 -6.99
C LYS A 105 -11.05 -7.12 -6.96
N ASN A 106 -11.84 -7.94 -7.65
CA ASN A 106 -11.62 -9.40 -7.65
C ASN A 106 -10.27 -9.80 -8.26
N ASP A 107 -9.83 -9.10 -9.30
CA ASP A 107 -8.52 -9.34 -9.93
C ASP A 107 -7.38 -8.83 -9.05
N LEU A 108 -7.59 -7.73 -8.33
CA LEU A 108 -6.64 -7.18 -7.35
C LEU A 108 -6.47 -8.13 -6.16
N LEU A 109 -7.57 -8.64 -5.59
CA LEU A 109 -7.53 -9.63 -4.52
C LEU A 109 -6.88 -10.94 -4.97
N SER A 110 -7.12 -11.37 -6.21
CA SER A 110 -6.46 -12.52 -6.82
C SER A 110 -4.95 -12.29 -6.95
N LEU A 111 -4.53 -11.07 -7.32
CA LEU A 111 -3.12 -10.67 -7.36
C LEU A 111 -2.49 -10.72 -5.97
N PHE A 112 -3.16 -10.21 -4.93
CA PHE A 112 -2.66 -10.29 -3.55
C PHE A 112 -2.48 -11.75 -3.08
N ASN A 113 -3.39 -12.65 -3.48
CA ASN A 113 -3.27 -14.06 -3.18
C ASN A 113 -2.05 -14.70 -3.88
N ILE A 114 -1.73 -14.27 -5.10
CA ILE A 114 -0.50 -14.67 -5.79
C ILE A 114 0.74 -14.18 -5.01
N PHE A 115 0.74 -12.91 -4.60
CA PHE A 115 1.85 -12.32 -3.84
C PHE A 115 2.09 -13.05 -2.51
N ALA A 116 1.02 -13.42 -1.80
CA ALA A 116 1.13 -14.10 -0.50
C ALA A 116 1.66 -15.54 -0.61
N ARG A 117 1.47 -16.22 -1.74
CA ARG A 117 1.71 -17.68 -1.86
C ARG A 117 2.93 -18.05 -2.68
N ARG A 118 3.37 -17.20 -3.62
CA ARG A 118 4.45 -17.56 -4.53
C ARG A 118 5.82 -17.14 -3.99
N PRO A 119 6.83 -18.03 -4.02
CA PRO A 119 8.17 -17.76 -3.47
C PRO A 119 8.82 -16.46 -3.95
N GLY A 120 8.64 -16.11 -5.24
CA GLY A 120 9.22 -14.89 -5.84
C GLY A 120 8.68 -13.56 -5.28
N PHE A 121 7.57 -13.60 -4.52
CA PHE A 121 6.92 -12.42 -3.98
C PHE A 121 6.94 -12.33 -2.44
N LEU A 122 7.58 -13.28 -1.75
CA LEU A 122 7.57 -13.34 -0.27
C LEU A 122 8.20 -12.12 0.43
N LYS A 123 8.99 -11.34 -0.31
CA LYS A 123 9.59 -10.08 0.17
C LYS A 123 8.61 -8.90 0.14
N LEU A 124 7.44 -9.05 -0.50
CA LEU A 124 6.34 -8.10 -0.41
C LEU A 124 5.55 -8.35 0.88
N GLN A 125 5.32 -7.27 1.63
CA GLN A 125 4.48 -7.26 2.81
C GLN A 125 3.35 -6.26 2.55
N LEU A 126 2.13 -6.77 2.38
CA LEU A 126 0.97 -5.93 2.05
C LEU A 126 0.17 -5.58 3.29
N ALA A 127 -0.20 -4.31 3.40
CA ALA A 127 -1.25 -3.83 4.29
C ALA A 127 -2.35 -3.24 3.41
N ALA A 128 -3.60 -3.66 3.63
CA ALA A 128 -4.73 -3.17 2.87
C ALA A 128 -5.79 -2.60 3.80
N THR A 129 -6.41 -1.48 3.42
CA THR A 129 -7.61 -0.97 4.09
C THR A 129 -8.82 -1.22 3.20
N SER A 130 -9.97 -1.50 3.83
CA SER A 130 -11.25 -1.53 3.15
C SER A 130 -12.39 -1.23 4.11
N ARG A 131 -13.58 -0.91 3.60
CA ARG A 131 -14.83 -1.06 4.38
C ARG A 131 -15.03 -2.54 4.71
N ASP A 132 -15.73 -2.82 5.81
CA ASP A 132 -16.06 -4.19 6.17
C ASP A 132 -17.04 -4.75 5.13
N HIS A 133 -16.51 -5.65 4.30
CA HIS A 133 -17.26 -6.26 3.21
C HIS A 133 -16.89 -7.75 3.17
N SER A 134 -17.92 -8.60 3.23
CA SER A 134 -17.77 -10.05 3.44
C SER A 134 -17.00 -10.75 2.33
N ASP A 135 -17.03 -10.22 1.10
CA ASP A 135 -16.29 -10.75 -0.04
C ASP A 135 -14.77 -10.55 0.09
N ILE A 136 -14.31 -9.38 0.58
CA ILE A 136 -12.90 -9.08 0.82
C ILE A 136 -12.37 -9.97 1.94
N SER A 137 -13.08 -10.03 3.06
CA SER A 137 -12.71 -10.85 4.22
C SER A 137 -12.63 -12.33 3.86
N ARG A 138 -13.52 -12.83 3.00
CA ARG A 138 -13.50 -14.22 2.53
C ARG A 138 -12.26 -14.56 1.72
N VAL A 139 -11.77 -13.65 0.88
CA VAL A 139 -10.61 -13.89 0.01
C VAL A 139 -9.29 -13.67 0.75
N LEU A 140 -9.21 -12.64 1.59
CA LEU A 140 -7.99 -12.29 2.32
C LEU A 140 -7.82 -13.07 3.63
N GLY A 141 -8.90 -13.54 4.25
CA GLY A 141 -8.86 -14.26 5.53
C GLY A 141 -7.85 -15.43 5.58
N PRO A 142 -7.74 -16.28 4.54
CA PRO A 142 -6.77 -17.38 4.53
C PRO A 142 -5.30 -16.97 4.40
N ILE A 143 -5.00 -15.71 4.06
CA ILE A 143 -3.65 -15.22 3.71
C ILE A 143 -3.25 -13.95 4.46
N SER A 144 -4.11 -13.41 5.31
CA SER A 144 -3.89 -12.14 6.00
C SER A 144 -4.42 -12.20 7.42
N VAL A 145 -3.96 -11.27 8.25
CA VAL A 145 -4.49 -11.09 9.59
C VAL A 145 -5.38 -9.85 9.60
N PRO A 146 -6.71 -9.98 9.76
CA PRO A 146 -7.59 -8.82 9.77
C PRO A 146 -7.30 -7.97 11.00
N ILE A 147 -7.27 -6.65 10.81
CA ILE A 147 -7.17 -5.68 11.89
C ILE A 147 -8.45 -4.87 11.86
N SER A 148 -9.33 -5.14 12.83
CA SER A 148 -10.59 -4.41 12.96
C SER A 148 -10.34 -3.03 13.55
N MET A 149 -10.86 -2.01 12.89
CA MET A 149 -10.87 -0.64 13.39
C MET A 149 -11.89 -0.41 14.53
N SER A 150 -12.77 -1.38 14.76
CA SER A 150 -13.84 -1.32 15.77
C SER A 150 -13.37 -1.71 17.17
N ASN A 151 -12.10 -2.11 17.36
CA ASN A 151 -11.60 -2.62 18.64
C ASN A 151 -10.53 -1.67 19.26
N PRO A 152 -10.81 -1.03 20.41
CA PRO A 152 -9.90 -0.05 21.03
C PRO A 152 -8.62 -0.62 21.67
N LEU A 153 -8.43 -1.94 21.72
CA LEU A 153 -7.26 -2.55 22.37
C LEU A 153 -6.81 -3.78 21.58
N VAL A 154 -5.72 -3.64 20.84
CA VAL A 154 -4.96 -4.78 20.29
C VAL A 154 -4.29 -5.49 21.45
N SER A 155 -5.00 -6.42 22.11
CA SER A 155 -4.45 -7.32 23.11
C SER A 155 -4.10 -8.67 22.50
N ALA A 156 -2.91 -9.12 22.89
CA ALA A 156 -2.39 -10.48 22.87
C ALA A 156 -2.25 -11.21 21.51
N ASP A 157 -0.98 -11.46 21.24
CA ASP A 157 -0.42 -12.61 20.52
C ASP A 157 -0.14 -12.56 19.00
N ILE A 158 1.03 -13.15 18.75
CA ILE A 158 1.62 -13.72 17.53
C ILE A 158 2.54 -12.81 16.69
N THR A 159 3.81 -12.86 17.10
CA THR A 159 5.07 -13.02 16.35
C THR A 159 5.17 -12.49 14.90
N ASN A 160 6.16 -11.60 14.71
CA ASN A 160 6.76 -11.08 13.48
C ASN A 160 6.11 -9.94 12.67
N THR A 161 5.02 -9.34 13.15
CA THR A 161 4.51 -8.05 12.62
C THR A 161 4.26 -7.04 13.73
N LEU A 162 5.16 -6.99 14.72
CA LEU A 162 4.99 -6.21 15.95
C LEU A 162 5.10 -4.69 15.70
N GLU A 163 5.90 -4.25 14.73
CA GLU A 163 6.19 -2.82 14.56
C GLU A 163 5.13 -2.07 13.74
N ILE A 164 4.57 -2.68 12.68
CA ILE A 164 3.38 -2.13 12.01
C ILE A 164 2.19 -2.15 12.97
N ARG A 165 2.04 -3.20 13.79
CA ARG A 165 1.00 -3.21 14.83
C ARG A 165 1.23 -2.17 15.92
N LYS A 166 2.47 -1.98 16.40
CA LYS A 166 2.82 -0.91 17.34
C LYS A 166 2.50 0.46 16.75
N ALA A 167 2.84 0.65 15.48
CA ALA A 167 2.51 1.85 14.74
C ALA A 167 1.01 2.09 14.67
N LEU A 168 0.23 1.04 14.38
CA LEU A 168 -1.22 1.07 14.41
C LEU A 168 -1.80 1.29 15.82
N THR A 169 -1.15 0.80 16.88
CA THR A 169 -1.60 1.05 18.28
C THR A 169 -1.25 2.45 18.79
N GLN A 170 -0.34 3.16 18.12
CA GLN A 170 0.01 4.55 18.42
C GLN A 170 -0.85 5.56 17.66
N LEU A 171 -1.84 5.09 16.88
CA LEU A 171 -2.82 5.95 16.23
C LEU A 171 -3.52 6.83 17.28
N PRO A 172 -3.55 8.17 17.08
CA PRO A 172 -4.33 9.07 17.90
C PRO A 172 -5.79 8.63 17.94
N LYS A 173 -6.41 8.70 19.14
CA LYS A 173 -7.76 8.19 19.36
C LYS A 173 -8.83 9.00 18.62
N THR A 174 -8.49 10.20 18.16
CA THR A 174 -9.41 11.11 17.47
C THR A 174 -8.74 11.78 16.27
N ILE A 175 -9.58 12.05 15.28
CA ILE A 175 -9.24 12.66 13.99
C ILE A 175 -8.60 14.06 14.17
N ASP A 176 -9.02 14.80 15.20
CA ASP A 176 -8.68 16.22 15.38
C ASP A 176 -7.25 16.46 15.88
N GLU A 177 -6.71 15.60 16.75
CA GLU A 177 -5.34 15.74 17.27
C GLU A 177 -4.28 15.54 16.18
N THR A 178 -4.63 14.79 15.12
CA THR A 178 -3.74 14.50 14.00
C THR A 178 -3.70 15.66 13.00
N TYR A 179 -4.82 16.34 12.79
CA TYR A 179 -4.88 17.53 11.91
C TYR A 179 -4.06 18.69 12.46
N GLU A 180 -4.12 18.97 13.77
CA GLU A 180 -3.35 20.06 14.39
C GLU A 180 -1.84 19.83 14.31
N ARG A 181 -1.39 18.56 14.33
CA ARG A 181 0.03 18.22 14.24
C ARG A 181 0.56 18.27 12.80
N ILE A 182 -0.22 17.79 11.83
CA ILE A 182 0.13 17.86 10.40
C ILE A 182 0.10 19.32 9.92
N LEU A 183 -0.92 20.08 10.30
CA LEU A 183 -0.97 21.51 9.99
C LEU A 183 0.16 22.26 10.72
N GLY A 184 0.47 21.92 11.98
CA GLY A 184 1.56 22.56 12.73
C GLY A 184 2.94 22.53 12.05
N ASP A 185 3.25 21.46 11.32
CA ASP A 185 4.55 21.25 10.65
C ASP A 185 4.60 21.72 9.19
N MET A 186 3.49 22.22 8.63
CA MET A 186 3.42 22.71 7.24
C MET A 186 3.72 24.22 7.16
N SER A 187 4.31 24.65 6.03
CA SER A 187 4.52 26.07 5.76
C SER A 187 3.18 26.82 5.64
N GLU A 188 3.13 28.10 6.02
CA GLU A 188 1.88 28.89 6.00
C GLU A 188 1.22 28.97 4.60
N ASP A 189 2.00 28.85 3.53
CA ASP A 189 1.50 28.85 2.15
C ASP A 189 0.76 27.54 1.79
N ASP A 190 1.15 26.41 2.40
CA ASP A 190 0.51 25.12 2.16
C ASP A 190 -0.80 24.97 2.98
N LYS A 191 -0.89 25.62 4.15
CA LYS A 191 -2.10 25.65 5.00
C LYS A 191 -3.28 26.32 4.30
N GLY A 192 -3.02 27.32 3.47
CA GLY A 192 -4.04 28.05 2.70
C GLY A 192 -4.76 27.15 1.69
N HIS A 193 -4.02 26.28 1.00
CA HIS A 193 -4.56 25.41 -0.05
C HIS A 193 -5.38 24.24 0.50
N VAL A 194 -4.98 23.69 1.66
CA VAL A 194 -5.70 22.57 2.29
C VAL A 194 -7.05 23.01 2.86
N ARG A 195 -7.17 24.24 3.38
CA ARG A 195 -8.45 24.77 3.88
C ARG A 195 -9.50 24.98 2.78
N THR A 196 -9.08 25.26 1.55
CA THR A 196 -10.01 25.47 0.42
C THR A 196 -10.52 24.15 -0.17
N ALA A 197 -9.80 23.04 0.04
CA ALA A 197 -10.17 21.71 -0.48
C ALA A 197 -11.12 20.91 0.46
N LEU A 198 -11.41 21.43 1.66
CA LEU A 198 -12.20 20.76 2.71
C LEU A 198 -13.58 21.38 2.96
N VAL A 199 -14.12 22.14 2.00
CA VAL A 199 -15.55 22.53 1.98
C VAL A 199 -16.31 21.69 0.97
#